data_AF-A0A2S6RNH2-F1
#
_entry.id   AF-A0A2S6RNH2-F1
#
_cell.length_a   1.000
_cell.length_b   1.000
_cell.length_c   1.000
_cell.angle_alpha   90.00
_cell.angle_beta   90.00
_cell.angle_gamma   90.00
#
_symmetry.space_group_name_H-M   'P 1'
#
loop_
_entity.id
_entity.type
_entity.pdbx_description
1 polymer ?
#
loop_
_entity_poly.entity_id
_entity_poly.type
_entity_poly.pdbx_seq_one_letter_code
_entity_poly.pdbx_strand_id
1 'polypeptide(L)' 'QIDTLQKQLNNKSNQKRVAPQRKQPSVTQKNNTNDNNPRVVEQRLKTIENLYNKGILSKEEYQKKRNEILKGL' A
#
# COMPACT_ATOMS: atom_id res chain seq x y z
N GLN A 1 -35.34 -4.36 49.65
CA GLN A 1 -33.95 -4.85 49.55
C GLN A 1 -33.72 -5.14 48.07
N ILE A 2 -33.28 -4.12 47.32
CA ILE A 2 -31.88 -3.80 46.95
C ILE A 2 -31.36 -4.73 45.82
N ASP A 3 -30.83 -4.07 44.79
CA ASP A 3 -29.90 -4.59 43.78
C ASP A 3 -30.41 -5.48 42.65
N THR A 4 -31.06 -4.87 41.65
CA THR A 4 -30.76 -5.21 40.24
C THR A 4 -30.46 -3.98 39.40
N LEU A 5 -29.80 -2.97 40.02
CA LEU A 5 -28.94 -2.04 39.30
C LEU A 5 -27.77 -2.85 38.71
N GLN A 6 -27.83 -3.21 37.43
CA GLN A 6 -26.64 -3.32 36.56
C GLN A 6 -26.94 -3.74 35.11
N LYS A 7 -28.11 -3.42 34.55
CA LYS A 7 -28.42 -3.80 33.17
C LYS A 7 -28.42 -2.65 32.17
N GLN A 8 -27.51 -1.68 32.28
CA GLN A 8 -27.41 -0.63 31.25
C GLN A 8 -26.12 0.19 31.15
N LEU A 9 -24.94 -0.32 31.55
CA LEU A 9 -23.66 0.40 31.34
C LEU A 9 -22.49 -0.51 30.94
N ASN A 10 -22.68 -1.42 29.98
CA ASN A 10 -21.54 -2.11 29.35
C ASN A 10 -21.38 -1.79 27.85
N ASN A 11 -21.74 -0.56 27.47
CA ASN A 11 -21.36 0.01 26.19
C ASN A 11 -20.11 0.86 26.36
N LYS A 12 -18.94 0.22 26.46
CA LYS A 12 -17.67 0.75 25.92
C LYS A 12 -16.55 -0.26 26.12
N SER A 13 -15.72 -0.32 25.08
CA SER A 13 -14.36 -0.85 25.03
C SER A 13 -14.19 -2.35 24.71
N ASN A 14 -13.80 -2.55 23.45
CA ASN A 14 -12.59 -3.25 23.04
C ASN A 14 -12.55 -4.79 23.02
N GLN A 15 -12.10 -5.26 21.84
CA GLN A 15 -11.37 -6.49 21.56
C GLN A 15 -12.17 -7.79 21.37
N LYS A 16 -12.38 -8.15 20.10
CA LYS A 16 -11.66 -9.21 19.37
C LYS A 16 -12.51 -9.66 18.19
N ARG A 17 -12.20 -9.12 17.01
CA ARG A 17 -12.45 -9.83 15.76
C ARG A 17 -11.09 -10.13 15.15
N VAL A 18 -10.51 -11.25 15.57
CA VAL A 18 -9.39 -11.88 14.85
C VAL A 18 -9.95 -12.49 13.57
N ALA A 19 -10.02 -11.69 12.51
CA ALA A 19 -10.16 -12.22 11.15
C ALA A 19 -8.76 -12.65 10.67
N PRO A 20 -8.62 -13.76 9.93
CA PRO A 20 -7.32 -14.23 9.49
C PRO A 20 -6.69 -13.18 8.61
N GLN A 21 -5.48 -12.76 8.95
CA GLN A 21 -4.67 -11.86 8.15
C GLN A 21 -4.29 -12.59 6.85
N ARG A 22 -5.20 -12.56 5.88
CA ARG A 22 -4.85 -12.72 4.47
C ARG A 22 -3.75 -11.70 4.23
N LYS A 23 -2.58 -12.17 3.83
CA LYS A 23 -1.45 -11.38 3.32
C LYS A 23 -1.94 -10.60 2.10
N GLN A 24 -2.65 -9.51 2.34
CA GLN A 24 -2.91 -8.49 1.35
C GLN A 24 -1.57 -7.75 1.22
N PRO A 25 -0.90 -7.77 0.06
CA PRO A 25 0.21 -6.86 -0.14
C PRO A 25 -0.37 -5.46 0.04
N SER A 26 0.05 -4.78 1.11
CA SER A 26 -0.30 -3.38 1.32
C SER A 26 0.37 -2.58 0.21
N VAL A 27 -0.33 -2.45 -0.93
CA VAL A 27 -0.06 -1.40 -1.89
C VAL A 27 -0.58 -0.14 -1.23
N THR A 28 0.16 0.35 -0.25
CA THR A 28 0.02 1.72 0.21
C THR A 28 0.45 2.56 -0.98
N GLN A 29 -0.52 2.99 -1.80
CA GLN A 29 -0.36 4.10 -2.71
C GLN A 29 -0.08 5.34 -1.86
N LYS A 30 1.17 5.48 -1.41
CA LYS A 30 1.70 6.75 -0.94
C LYS A 30 2.06 7.53 -2.18
N ASN A 31 1.07 8.26 -2.69
CA ASN A 31 1.28 9.39 -3.56
C ASN A 31 1.94 10.50 -2.73
N ASN A 32 3.24 10.37 -2.46
CA ASN A 32 4.04 11.44 -1.88
C ASN A 32 5.21 11.71 -2.83
N THR A 33 5.03 12.78 -3.58
CA THR A 33 5.98 13.53 -4.39
C THR A 33 7.24 13.88 -3.60
N ASN A 34 8.18 12.94 -3.53
CA ASN A 34 9.60 13.25 -3.43
C ASN A 34 10.35 12.31 -4.38
N ASP A 35 10.26 12.64 -5.67
CA ASP A 35 10.78 11.84 -6.79
C ASP A 35 12.31 11.71 -6.78
N ASN A 36 13.01 12.50 -5.96
CA ASN A 36 14.48 12.53 -5.87
C ASN A 36 15.05 11.54 -4.84
N ASN A 37 14.21 10.78 -4.11
CA ASN A 37 14.73 9.79 -3.19
C ASN A 37 15.21 8.55 -3.98
N PRO A 38 16.50 8.15 -3.88
CA PRO A 38 17.06 7.02 -4.64
C PRO A 38 16.28 5.72 -4.40
N ARG A 39 15.74 5.50 -3.19
CA ARG A 39 14.92 4.32 -2.89
C ARG A 39 13.59 4.31 -3.66
N VAL A 40 13.00 5.49 -3.89
CA VAL A 40 11.74 5.63 -4.64
C VAL A 40 11.97 5.41 -6.12
N VAL A 41 13.08 5.94 -6.66
CA VAL A 41 13.52 5.71 -8.05
C VAL A 41 13.70 4.21 -8.30
N GLU A 42 14.45 3.52 -7.44
CA GLU A 42 14.70 2.07 -7.57
C GLU A 42 13.38 1.27 -7.53
N GLN A 43 12.48 1.58 -6.60
CA GLN A 43 11.17 0.94 -6.50
C GLN A 43 10.34 1.12 -7.78
N ARG A 44 10.36 2.31 -8.36
CA ARG A 44 9.64 2.62 -9.61
C ARG A 44 10.24 1.88 -10.80
N LEU A 45 11.57 1.85 -10.92
CA LEU A 45 12.28 1.09 -11.96
C LEU A 45 11.94 -0.40 -11.89
N LYS A 46 11.98 -0.99 -10.69
CA LYS A 46 11.59 -2.39 -10.48
C LYS A 46 10.13 -2.66 -10.82
N THR A 47 9.25 -1.70 -10.57
CA THR A 47 7.83 -1.81 -10.90
C THR A 47 7.62 -1.86 -12.41
N ILE A 48 8.21 -0.94 -13.18
CA ILE A 48 8.06 -0.91 -14.63
C ILE A 48 8.72 -2.11 -15.32
N GLU A 49 9.83 -2.61 -14.77
CA GLU A 49 10.50 -3.83 -15.24
C GLU A 49 9.60 -5.05 -15.06
N ASN A 50 8.98 -5.20 -13.89
CA ASN A 50 8.01 -6.28 -13.66
C ASN A 50 6.81 -6.21 -14.60
N LEU A 51 6.32 -5.02 -14.93
CA LEU A 51 5.22 -4.85 -15.89
C LEU A 51 5.64 -5.24 -17.32
N TYR A 52 6.86 -4.89 -17.72
CA TYR A 52 7.43 -5.31 -19.00
C TYR A 52 7.61 -6.82 -19.08
N ASN A 53 8.21 -7.44 -18.06
CA ASN A 53 8.42 -8.89 -17.99
C ASN A 53 7.11 -9.69 -18.00
N LYS A 54 6.02 -9.10 -17.50
CA LYS A 54 4.67 -9.69 -17.55
C LYS A 54 3.97 -9.47 -18.90
N GLY A 55 4.59 -8.76 -19.84
CA GLY A 55 3.99 -8.39 -21.13
C GLY A 55 2.86 -7.36 -21.01
N ILE A 56 2.74 -6.67 -19.87
CA ILE A 56 1.72 -5.62 -19.67
C ILE A 56 2.15 -4.33 -20.36
N LEU A 57 3.45 -4.03 -20.35
CA LEU A 57 4.03 -2.91 -21.09
C LEU A 57 4.72 -3.43 -22.35
N SER A 58 4.54 -2.69 -23.43
CA SER A 58 5.38 -2.85 -24.62
C SER A 58 6.79 -2.31 -24.36
N LYS A 59 7.75 -2.72 -25.19
CA LYS A 59 9.16 -2.26 -25.10
C LYS A 59 9.26 -0.74 -25.12
N GLU A 60 8.43 -0.09 -25.94
CA GLU A 60 8.42 1.36 -26.12
C GLU A 60 7.89 2.08 -24.88
N GLU A 61 6.79 1.58 -24.29
CA GLU A 61 6.25 2.13 -23.05
C GLU A 61 7.20 1.94 -21.86
N TYR A 62 7.84 0.79 -21.77
CA TYR A 62 8.86 0.52 -20.74
C TYR A 62 9.99 1.55 -20.83
N GLN A 63 10.55 1.77 -22.03
CA GLN A 63 11.62 2.73 -22.23
C GLN A 63 11.20 4.16 -21.91
N LYS A 64 9.99 4.57 -22.33
CA LYS A 64 9.45 5.90 -22.02
C LYS A 64 9.36 6.12 -20.51
N LYS A 65 8.74 5.18 -19.78
CA LYS A 65 8.60 5.27 -18.32
C LYS A 65 9.95 5.24 -17.61
N ARG A 66 10.90 4.41 -18.07
CA ARG A 66 12.26 4.36 -17.51
C ARG A 66 12.98 5.70 -17.67
N ASN A 67 12.86 6.31 -18.85
CA ASN A 67 13.48 7.61 -19.12
C ASN A 67 12.81 8.74 -18.33
N GLU A 68 11.49 8.71 -18.12
CA GLU A 68 10.80 9.68 -17.25
C GLU A 68 11.30 9.60 -15.80
N ILE A 69 11.50 8.39 -15.28
CA ILE A 69 12.05 8.18 -13.92
C ILE A 69 13.49 8.71 -13.83
N LEU A 70 14.31 8.48 -14.86
CA LEU A 70 15.71 8.94 -14.89
C LEU A 70 15.87 10.44 -15.17
N LYS A 71 14.94 11.06 -15.92
CA LYS A 71 14.94 12.51 -16.16
C LYS A 71 14.45 13.34 -14.96
N GLY A 72 13.73 12.71 -14.03
CA GLY A 72 13.21 13.36 -12.82
C GLY A 72 14.19 13.37 -11.64
N LEU A 73 15.41 12.86 -11.83
CA LEU A 73 16.58 12.97 -10.93
C LEU A 73 17.37 14.24 -11.23
#